data_AF-T1CQT6-F1
#
_entry.id   AF-T1CQT6-F1
#
_cell.length_a   1.000
_cell.length_b   1.000
_cell.length_c   1.000
_cell.angle_alpha   90.00
_cell.angle_beta   90.00
_cell.angle_gamma   90.00
#
_symmetry.space_group_name_H-M   'P 1'
#
loop_
_entity.id
_entity.type
_entity.pdbx_description
1 polymer ?
#
loop_
_entity_poly.entity_id
_entity_poly.type
_entity_poly.pdbx_seq_one_letter_code
_entity_poly.pdbx_strand_id
1 'polypeptide(L)'
;MDATAPGKPYFTGLPLFPRAEIAMTHHTSLRHLRSHMNARGVAACIVPTADPHLSEYLPARWKTRAWLSGFSGSAGTLVVGGDFAGLWTDSRYFEQAERELAGSDIAVDEAARGPCARASGLAERASACRRQGVDRAGHAQPGRRAPVARDVRSAGIELLLEDLPGAIWSTRPALPTAPIRAHDPAFACATRGARLAGTCTALHDAGATHHLISSLDDIAWITLLRGSDVEYNPVFLAHLLVAADRATLFVPSGKIDPALRAALAADGIILADYADITAACAALPADARLLVDPARVAVATLAALPASVQRIEASNPSTAVKARKSTCELDHWREVMARDGAALVRAFRQIDTRVRGGGQLSEMDVDDIICAERAREADFIAPSFATIAGYAANGALPHYRATPQHHAPLQARGLLLVDSGGQYLGGTTDITRVWALGETTSEEREDFTRVLAGMIALSRARFRPAPPGRNWMRWRARRCGPPMRTMATAPATAWVISSMCTRARRASAHPCLAARWWRWSRAWSPRSSPVCIVPDATVCATRISRPHAKARSPSSACFWSSRHSRCAPSTRDRCCPRCSMPRRARGWMPTTHACAPSSHRA
;
A
#
# COMPACT_ATOMS: atom_id res chain seq x y z
N MET A 1 19.29 1.65 -42.98
CA MET A 1 18.42 0.94 -42.02
C MET A 1 19.36 0.33 -41.01
N ASP A 2 19.31 0.75 -39.75
CA ASP A 2 20.17 0.19 -38.70
C ASP A 2 19.44 0.24 -37.35
N ALA A 3 19.91 -0.54 -36.38
CA ALA A 3 19.12 -0.94 -35.22
C ALA A 3 18.78 0.20 -34.26
N THR A 4 17.51 0.31 -33.89
CA THR A 4 17.06 1.13 -32.76
C THR A 4 17.66 0.57 -31.46
N ALA A 5 18.59 1.31 -30.86
CA ALA A 5 19.09 0.98 -29.53
C ALA A 5 17.93 0.92 -28.51
N PRO A 6 17.93 -0.04 -27.55
CA PRO A 6 16.89 -0.14 -26.55
C PRO A 6 16.82 1.14 -25.70
N GLY A 7 15.60 1.52 -25.31
CA GLY A 7 15.35 2.76 -24.58
C GLY A 7 16.14 2.85 -23.27
N LYS A 8 16.66 4.04 -22.95
CA LYS A 8 17.35 4.29 -21.67
C LYS A 8 16.40 3.97 -20.51
N PRO A 9 16.87 3.32 -19.42
CA PRO A 9 16.04 3.03 -18.24
C PRO A 9 15.31 4.27 -17.72
N TYR A 10 14.11 4.06 -17.18
CA TYR A 10 13.15 5.13 -16.91
C TYR A 10 13.68 6.26 -15.99
N PHE A 11 14.64 5.94 -15.12
CA PHE A 11 15.18 6.87 -14.12
C PHE A 11 16.72 6.93 -14.11
N THR A 12 17.38 6.81 -15.27
CA THR A 12 18.83 7.11 -15.35
C THR A 12 19.09 8.56 -14.93
N GLY A 13 19.85 8.76 -13.85
CA GLY A 13 20.39 10.08 -13.46
C GLY A 13 19.58 10.86 -12.42
N LEU A 14 18.52 10.30 -11.83
CA LEU A 14 18.04 10.82 -10.53
C LEU A 14 18.95 10.27 -9.42
N PRO A 15 19.47 11.11 -8.50
CA PRO A 15 20.13 10.60 -7.31
C PRO A 15 19.12 9.82 -6.46
N LEU A 16 19.56 8.70 -5.86
CA LEU A 16 18.85 8.08 -4.74
C LEU A 16 18.59 9.16 -3.69
N PHE A 17 17.32 9.36 -3.32
CA PHE A 17 16.79 10.64 -2.84
C PHE A 17 17.73 11.36 -1.86
N PRO A 18 18.23 12.57 -2.18
CA PRO A 18 19.16 13.27 -1.30
C PRO A 18 18.49 13.52 0.05
N ARG A 19 19.16 13.08 1.13
CA ARG A 19 18.65 13.20 2.50
C ARG A 19 18.49 14.69 2.83
N ALA A 20 17.25 15.18 2.82
CA ALA A 20 16.95 16.57 3.07
C ALA A 20 17.22 16.91 4.56
N GLU A 21 18.33 17.59 4.82
CA GLU A 21 18.65 18.12 6.15
C GLU A 21 17.64 19.22 6.53
N ILE A 22 16.80 18.95 7.52
CA ILE A 22 15.83 19.92 8.05
C ILE A 22 16.54 20.84 9.04
N ALA A 23 17.43 21.68 8.53
CA ALA A 23 18.26 22.60 9.32
C ALA A 23 17.49 23.85 9.79
N MET A 24 16.63 23.67 10.81
CA MET A 24 16.03 24.75 11.62
C MET A 24 15.58 24.16 12.96
N THR A 25 15.90 24.78 14.09
CA THR A 25 15.47 24.27 15.40
C THR A 25 13.96 24.38 15.57
N HIS A 26 13.29 23.25 15.79
CA HIS A 26 11.82 23.15 15.80
C HIS A 26 11.13 24.09 16.79
N HIS A 27 11.77 24.36 17.93
CA HIS A 27 11.42 25.41 18.90
C HIS A 27 11.14 26.79 18.26
N THR A 28 11.91 27.18 17.26
CA THR A 28 11.75 28.45 16.54
C THR A 28 10.49 28.42 15.66
N SER A 29 10.29 27.32 14.93
CA SER A 29 9.13 27.12 14.05
C SER A 29 7.80 27.11 14.82
N LEU A 30 7.75 26.48 15.99
CA LEU A 30 6.58 26.51 16.89
C LEU A 30 6.27 27.94 17.38
N ARG A 31 7.30 28.71 17.75
CA ARG A 31 7.14 30.09 18.22
C ARG A 31 6.56 31.00 17.12
N HIS A 32 7.05 30.86 15.89
CA HIS A 32 6.50 31.58 14.73
C HIS A 32 5.06 31.16 14.43
N LEU A 33 4.72 29.87 14.56
CA LEU A 33 3.35 29.39 14.37
C LEU A 33 2.39 29.97 15.41
N ARG A 34 2.75 29.95 16.70
CA ARG A 34 1.95 30.56 17.78
C ARG A 34 1.75 32.06 17.58
N SER A 35 2.78 32.78 17.14
CA SER A 35 2.67 34.21 16.80
C SER A 35 1.68 34.46 15.65
N HIS A 36 1.80 33.70 14.56
CA HIS A 36 0.92 33.82 13.39
C HIS A 36 -0.53 33.40 13.69
N MET A 37 -0.73 32.36 14.51
CA MET A 37 -2.04 31.96 15.03
C MET A 37 -2.70 33.09 15.83
N ASN A 38 -1.97 33.68 16.80
CA ASN A 38 -2.46 34.81 17.60
C ASN A 38 -2.86 36.00 16.72
N ALA A 39 -2.05 36.36 15.73
CA ALA A 39 -2.34 37.44 14.77
C ALA A 39 -3.57 37.16 13.89
N ARG A 40 -3.94 35.90 13.69
CA ARG A 40 -5.16 35.47 12.97
C ARG A 40 -6.36 35.18 13.89
N GLY A 41 -6.23 35.38 15.21
CA GLY A 41 -7.29 35.07 16.19
C GLY A 41 -7.47 33.58 16.50
N VAL A 42 -6.56 32.73 16.02
CA VAL A 42 -6.67 31.26 16.00
C VAL A 42 -6.15 30.64 17.29
N ALA A 43 -6.94 29.75 17.89
CA ALA A 43 -6.63 29.07 19.14
C ALA A 43 -5.68 27.86 18.99
N ALA A 44 -5.91 27.05 17.96
CA ALA A 44 -5.18 25.80 17.72
C ALA A 44 -4.88 25.63 16.22
N CYS A 45 -3.78 24.93 15.91
CA CYS A 45 -3.41 24.50 14.57
C CYS A 45 -3.19 22.97 14.55
N ILE A 46 -4.02 22.25 13.80
CA ILE A 46 -3.91 20.79 13.60
C ILE A 46 -3.11 20.50 12.32
N VAL A 47 -2.10 19.64 12.38
CA VAL A 47 -1.15 19.32 11.30
C VAL A 47 -1.01 17.80 11.13
N PRO A 48 -1.84 17.15 10.28
CA PRO A 48 -1.73 15.71 10.00
C PRO A 48 -0.60 15.38 9.02
N THR A 49 -0.19 14.11 8.96
CA THR A 49 0.46 13.54 7.77
C THR A 49 -0.56 13.50 6.63
N ALA A 50 -0.52 14.47 5.70
CA ALA A 50 -1.23 14.40 4.42
C ALA A 50 -0.78 15.47 3.39
N ASP A 51 -1.11 15.20 2.13
CA ASP A 51 -1.05 16.07 0.96
C ASP A 51 -2.45 16.14 0.26
N PRO A 52 -2.64 16.82 -0.90
CA PRO A 52 -3.93 16.90 -1.59
C PRO A 52 -4.45 15.58 -2.16
N HIS A 53 -3.64 14.52 -2.07
CA HIS A 53 -3.86 13.20 -2.69
C HIS A 53 -4.04 12.09 -1.65
N LEU A 54 -3.87 12.44 -0.36
CA LEU A 54 -3.92 11.55 0.79
C LEU A 54 -2.86 10.43 0.69
N SER A 55 -1.68 10.78 0.20
CA SER A 55 -0.52 9.90 0.01
C SER A 55 0.05 9.38 1.34
N GLU A 56 0.57 8.15 1.34
CA GLU A 56 1.25 7.56 2.50
C GLU A 56 2.66 8.14 2.71
N TYR A 57 3.43 8.27 1.63
CA TYR A 57 4.67 9.06 1.58
C TYR A 57 4.35 10.44 1.03
N LEU A 58 4.83 11.50 1.69
CA LEU A 58 4.56 12.88 1.28
C LEU A 58 5.76 13.50 0.53
N PRO A 59 5.54 14.22 -0.58
CA PRO A 59 6.58 15.09 -1.15
C PRO A 59 7.00 16.17 -0.15
N ALA A 60 8.24 16.64 -0.25
CA ALA A 60 8.87 17.51 0.78
C ALA A 60 8.03 18.75 1.15
N ARG A 61 7.31 19.35 0.19
CA ARG A 61 6.40 20.51 0.39
C ARG A 61 5.29 20.29 1.43
N TRP A 62 4.93 19.03 1.72
CA TRP A 62 3.91 18.64 2.71
C TRP A 62 4.47 17.90 3.93
N LYS A 63 5.80 17.70 4.04
CA LYS A 63 6.46 17.19 5.27
C LYS A 63 6.45 18.22 6.43
N THR A 64 5.42 19.10 6.50
CA THR A 64 5.25 20.18 7.48
C THR A 64 5.30 19.70 8.92
N ARG A 65 4.70 18.54 9.23
CA ARG A 65 4.70 17.97 10.58
C ARG A 65 6.15 17.72 11.05
N ALA A 66 7.00 17.15 10.19
CA ALA A 66 8.41 16.95 10.47
C ALA A 66 9.20 18.28 10.54
N TRP A 67 8.88 19.26 9.69
CA TRP A 67 9.49 20.60 9.78
C TRP A 67 9.17 21.32 11.11
N LEU A 68 7.92 21.25 11.58
CA LEU A 68 7.47 21.87 12.83
C LEU A 68 7.95 21.15 14.11
N SER A 69 8.19 19.84 14.06
CA SER A 69 8.42 19.02 15.27
C SER A 69 9.68 18.18 15.29
N GLY A 70 10.37 17.98 14.16
CA GLY A 70 11.50 17.05 14.03
C GLY A 70 11.07 15.59 13.86
N PHE A 71 9.94 15.17 14.44
CA PHE A 71 9.44 13.80 14.33
C PHE A 71 9.25 13.39 12.85
N SER A 72 9.94 12.31 12.45
CA SER A 72 10.14 11.93 11.05
C SER A 72 9.33 10.71 10.58
N GLY A 73 8.82 9.88 11.49
CA GLY A 73 8.03 8.67 11.17
C GLY A 73 6.79 8.95 10.32
N SER A 74 6.35 8.03 9.44
CA SER A 74 5.34 8.37 8.41
C SER A 74 3.99 8.77 9.03
N ALA A 75 3.46 8.00 9.98
CA ALA A 75 2.18 8.29 10.61
C ALA A 75 2.27 9.29 11.78
N GLY A 76 1.46 10.34 11.75
CA GLY A 76 1.27 11.21 12.92
C GLY A 76 0.31 12.38 12.69
N THR A 77 -0.12 13.01 13.78
CA THR A 77 -0.80 14.31 13.78
C THR A 77 -0.22 15.15 14.90
N LEU A 78 0.37 16.29 14.53
CA LEU A 78 0.83 17.32 15.46
C LEU A 78 -0.33 18.30 15.70
N VAL A 79 -0.50 18.76 16.93
CA VAL A 79 -1.44 19.83 17.28
C VAL A 79 -0.71 20.86 18.13
N VAL A 80 -0.82 22.12 17.75
CA VAL A 80 -0.18 23.25 18.44
C VAL A 80 -1.26 24.19 18.94
N GLY A 81 -1.28 24.45 20.25
CA GLY A 81 -2.05 25.52 20.88
C GLY A 81 -1.18 26.73 21.20
N GLY A 82 -1.77 27.76 21.79
CA GLY A 82 -1.04 28.96 22.25
C GLY A 82 0.05 28.65 23.28
N ASP A 83 -0.20 27.67 24.15
CA ASP A 83 0.66 27.23 25.26
C ASP A 83 1.13 25.77 25.12
N PHE A 84 0.26 24.85 24.68
CA PHE A 84 0.57 23.42 24.51
C PHE A 84 1.06 23.05 23.10
N ALA A 85 1.73 21.90 22.98
CA ALA A 85 1.93 21.18 21.72
C ALA A 85 1.89 19.66 22.00
N GLY A 86 1.35 18.88 21.06
CA GLY A 86 1.23 17.42 21.22
C GLY A 86 1.28 16.66 19.91
N LEU A 87 1.84 15.45 19.95
CA LEU A 87 1.93 14.53 18.82
C LEU A 87 1.18 13.23 19.12
N TRP A 88 0.20 12.90 18.26
CA TRP A 88 -0.47 11.61 18.23
C TRP A 88 0.07 10.77 17.08
N THR A 89 0.59 9.57 17.38
CA THR A 89 1.04 8.60 16.38
C THR A 89 0.44 7.20 16.66
N ASP A 90 1.06 6.13 16.19
CA ASP A 90 0.72 4.74 16.50
C ASP A 90 1.93 3.98 17.06
N SER A 91 1.70 2.76 17.55
CA SER A 91 2.68 2.00 18.33
C SER A 91 3.93 1.55 17.57
N ARG A 92 4.01 1.77 16.24
CA ARG A 92 5.25 1.60 15.47
C ARG A 92 6.27 2.72 15.73
N TYR A 93 5.82 3.83 16.32
CA TYR A 93 6.54 5.10 16.34
C TYR A 93 6.76 5.71 17.72
N PHE A 94 6.29 5.10 18.82
CA PHE A 94 6.42 5.68 20.17
C PHE A 94 7.89 5.90 20.58
N GLU A 95 8.74 4.85 20.54
CA GLU A 95 10.17 4.95 20.87
C GLU A 95 10.96 5.85 19.90
N GLN A 96 10.48 6.03 18.67
CA GLN A 96 11.02 7.01 17.74
C GLN A 96 10.63 8.44 18.14
N ALA A 97 9.36 8.68 18.46
CA ALA A 97 8.85 9.98 18.84
C ALA A 97 9.43 10.47 20.18
N GLU A 98 9.53 9.59 21.18
CA GLU A 98 10.20 9.87 22.46
C GLU A 98 11.65 10.34 22.27
N ARG A 99 12.38 9.71 21.33
CA ARG A 99 13.77 10.08 20.98
C ARG A 99 13.85 11.36 20.15
N GLU A 100 13.04 11.50 19.10
CA GLU A 100 13.08 12.65 18.18
C GLU A 100 12.50 13.94 18.79
N LEU A 101 11.67 13.84 19.84
CA LEU A 101 11.09 14.98 20.55
C LEU A 101 11.76 15.29 21.91
N ALA A 102 12.82 14.57 22.27
CA ALA A 102 13.55 14.79 23.51
C ALA A 102 14.08 16.23 23.61
N GLY A 103 13.72 16.95 24.67
CA GLY A 103 14.06 18.36 24.86
C GLY A 103 13.20 19.34 24.04
N SER A 104 12.04 18.93 23.54
CA SER A 104 11.04 19.80 22.90
C SER A 104 9.80 20.01 23.78
N ASP A 105 9.04 21.08 23.50
CA ASP A 105 7.75 21.38 24.15
C ASP A 105 6.59 20.45 23.70
N ILE A 106 6.88 19.40 22.91
CA ILE A 106 5.87 18.56 22.25
C ILE A 106 5.69 17.25 23.01
N ALA A 107 4.54 17.09 23.68
CA ALA A 107 4.20 15.84 24.36
C ALA A 107 3.82 14.74 23.35
N VAL A 108 4.41 13.56 23.47
CA VAL A 108 3.88 12.33 22.83
C VAL A 108 2.69 11.86 23.67
N ASP A 109 1.49 11.83 23.09
CA ASP A 109 0.29 11.48 23.87
C ASP A 109 0.10 9.96 23.96
N GLU A 110 0.51 9.37 25.09
CA GLU A 110 0.27 7.96 25.43
C GLU A 110 -1.22 7.58 25.45
N ALA A 111 -2.17 8.52 25.58
CA ALA A 111 -3.59 8.23 25.43
C ALA A 111 -3.97 7.78 24.00
N ALA A 112 -3.07 7.92 23.01
CA ALA A 112 -3.22 7.40 21.65
C ALA A 112 -3.34 5.85 21.54
N ARG A 113 -3.32 5.12 22.67
CA ARG A 113 -3.58 3.67 22.81
C ARG A 113 -5.04 3.24 22.46
N GLY A 114 -5.65 3.85 21.45
CA GLY A 114 -6.95 3.45 20.90
C GLY A 114 -7.40 4.28 19.69
N PRO A 115 -8.25 3.75 18.78
CA PRO A 115 -8.78 4.52 17.66
C PRO A 115 -9.62 5.75 18.07
N CYS A 116 -10.38 5.65 19.17
CA CYS A 116 -11.34 6.68 19.57
C CYS A 116 -10.69 7.88 20.29
N ALA A 117 -9.64 7.64 21.09
CA ALA A 117 -8.98 8.67 21.91
C ALA A 117 -8.38 9.83 21.09
N ARG A 118 -8.04 9.57 19.82
CA ARG A 118 -7.48 10.57 18.89
C ARG A 118 -8.47 11.67 18.48
N ALA A 119 -9.77 11.48 18.69
CA ALA A 119 -10.80 12.49 18.43
C ALA A 119 -11.19 13.23 19.71
N SER A 120 -11.47 12.50 20.80
CA SER A 120 -11.93 13.10 22.06
C SER A 120 -10.85 13.97 22.71
N GLY A 121 -9.62 13.47 22.89
CA GLY A 121 -8.54 14.25 23.51
C GLY A 121 -8.12 15.49 22.72
N LEU A 122 -8.41 15.50 21.41
CA LEU A 122 -8.22 16.67 20.55
C LEU A 122 -9.38 17.67 20.71
N ALA A 123 -10.63 17.21 20.69
CA ALA A 123 -11.79 18.06 20.92
C ALA A 123 -11.78 18.67 22.34
N GLU A 124 -11.43 17.89 23.36
CA GLU A 124 -11.29 18.32 24.77
C GLU A 124 -10.24 19.43 24.89
N ARG A 125 -9.01 19.21 24.43
CA ARG A 125 -7.93 20.23 24.47
C ARG A 125 -8.23 21.46 23.62
N ALA A 126 -8.95 21.32 22.50
CA ALA A 126 -9.41 22.46 21.70
C ALA A 126 -10.56 23.23 22.38
N SER A 127 -11.47 22.55 23.07
CA SER A 127 -12.64 23.16 23.77
C SER A 127 -12.28 23.96 25.01
N ALA A 128 -11.07 23.79 25.55
CA ALA A 128 -10.49 24.72 26.51
C ALA A 128 -10.31 26.14 25.93
N CYS A 129 -10.25 26.30 24.60
CA CYS A 129 -10.04 27.58 23.93
C CYS A 129 -11.35 28.16 23.38
N ARG A 130 -11.76 29.33 23.90
CA ARG A 130 -13.00 30.05 23.50
C ARG A 130 -12.89 30.79 22.15
N ARG A 131 -12.12 30.28 21.17
CA ARG A 131 -11.85 30.95 19.86
C ARG A 131 -11.69 29.93 18.72
N GLN A 132 -11.74 30.42 17.48
CA GLN A 132 -11.67 29.65 16.23
C GLN A 132 -10.47 28.69 16.17
N GLY A 133 -10.68 27.51 15.61
CA GLY A 133 -9.62 26.53 15.33
C GLY A 133 -9.23 26.53 13.85
N VAL A 134 -7.93 26.59 13.56
CA VAL A 134 -7.43 26.17 12.24
C VAL A 134 -7.07 24.70 12.33
N ASP A 135 -7.51 23.95 11.34
CA ASP A 135 -6.87 22.71 10.98
C ASP A 135 -6.20 22.97 9.61
N ARG A 136 -5.04 22.36 9.34
CA ARG A 136 -4.29 22.47 8.07
C ARG A 136 -5.03 21.68 6.97
N ALA A 137 -6.31 21.98 6.85
CA ALA A 137 -7.35 20.96 6.92
C ALA A 137 -7.73 20.36 5.57
N GLY A 138 -7.41 21.11 4.52
CA GLY A 138 -7.69 20.76 3.15
C GLY A 138 -7.26 19.36 2.80
N HIS A 139 -6.13 18.92 3.34
CA HIS A 139 -5.48 17.64 3.11
C HIS A 139 -6.08 16.46 3.92
N ALA A 140 -7.31 16.52 4.41
CA ALA A 140 -7.90 15.41 5.18
C ALA A 140 -9.08 14.72 4.47
N GLN A 141 -9.28 13.44 4.78
CA GLN A 141 -10.41 12.63 4.32
C GLN A 141 -11.75 13.18 4.84
N PRO A 142 -12.73 13.53 3.97
CA PRO A 142 -14.07 13.94 4.37
C PRO A 142 -14.71 13.00 5.40
N GLY A 143 -14.62 11.68 5.17
CA GLY A 143 -15.20 10.68 6.07
C GLY A 143 -14.55 10.61 7.45
N ARG A 144 -13.27 10.98 7.60
CA ARG A 144 -12.59 11.07 8.90
C ARG A 144 -12.81 12.41 9.60
N ARG A 145 -13.10 13.48 8.85
CA ARG A 145 -13.53 14.75 9.44
C ARG A 145 -14.93 14.68 10.04
N ALA A 146 -15.83 13.85 9.50
CA ALA A 146 -17.25 13.87 9.91
C ALA A 146 -17.50 13.75 11.43
N PRO A 147 -16.76 12.94 12.23
CA PRO A 147 -16.82 12.98 13.69
C PRO A 147 -16.13 14.21 14.27
N VAL A 148 -14.82 14.39 14.04
CA VAL A 148 -14.03 15.49 14.66
C VAL A 148 -14.66 16.87 14.37
N ALA A 149 -15.08 17.12 13.14
CA ALA A 149 -15.74 18.36 12.74
C ALA A 149 -17.21 18.46 13.20
N ARG A 150 -17.84 17.39 13.68
CA ARG A 150 -19.11 17.47 14.45
C ARG A 150 -18.80 17.83 15.89
N ASP A 151 -17.87 17.11 16.51
CA ASP A 151 -17.52 17.25 17.92
C ASP A 151 -16.98 18.67 18.20
N VAL A 152 -16.03 19.14 17.40
CA VAL A 152 -15.45 20.50 17.46
C VAL A 152 -16.51 21.59 17.23
N ARG A 153 -17.43 21.43 16.26
CA ARG A 153 -18.56 22.37 16.09
C ARG A 153 -19.56 22.34 17.24
N SER A 154 -19.79 21.17 17.86
CA SER A 154 -20.66 21.06 19.03
C SER A 154 -20.06 21.69 20.29
N ALA A 155 -18.73 21.83 20.34
CA ALA A 155 -18.01 22.63 21.32
C ALA A 155 -17.97 24.15 20.98
N GLY A 156 -18.70 24.60 19.94
CA GLY A 156 -18.74 26.00 19.52
C GLY A 156 -17.52 26.50 18.74
N ILE A 157 -16.64 25.59 18.30
CA ILE A 157 -15.39 25.93 17.61
C ILE A 157 -15.62 25.88 16.10
N GLU A 158 -15.33 26.99 15.42
CA GLU A 158 -15.25 27.05 13.96
C GLU A 158 -13.98 26.37 13.44
N LEU A 159 -14.08 25.67 12.30
CA LEU A 159 -12.95 25.02 11.63
C LEU A 159 -12.59 25.72 10.33
N LEU A 160 -11.48 26.47 10.35
CA LEU A 160 -10.92 27.16 9.19
C LEU A 160 -10.02 26.21 8.37
N LEU A 161 -10.08 26.32 7.04
CA LEU A 161 -9.35 25.46 6.08
C LEU A 161 -8.03 26.06 5.58
N GLU A 162 -7.21 26.63 6.47
CA GLU A 162 -6.04 27.45 6.08
C GLU A 162 -4.67 26.79 6.25
N ASP A 163 -3.71 27.15 5.38
CA ASP A 163 -2.31 26.69 5.43
C ASP A 163 -1.43 27.64 6.30
N LEU A 164 -1.79 27.84 7.57
CA LEU A 164 -1.04 28.72 8.49
C LEU A 164 0.46 28.37 8.59
N PRO A 165 0.89 27.09 8.71
CA PRO A 165 2.32 26.78 8.74
C PRO A 165 3.01 27.04 7.39
N GLY A 166 2.25 27.13 6.29
CA GLY A 166 2.76 27.51 4.98
C GLY A 166 3.16 28.98 4.88
N ALA A 167 2.51 29.86 5.65
CA ALA A 167 2.82 31.30 5.66
C ALA A 167 4.11 31.64 6.42
N ILE A 168 4.51 30.80 7.39
CA ILE A 168 5.74 30.98 8.19
C ILE A 168 6.94 30.16 7.67
N TRP A 169 6.72 29.19 6.77
CA TRP A 169 7.78 28.33 6.23
C TRP A 169 8.41 28.98 4.99
N SER A 170 9.27 29.98 5.20
CA SER A 170 9.96 30.71 4.13
C SER A 170 10.78 29.81 3.19
N THR A 171 11.38 28.74 3.72
CA THR A 171 12.16 27.73 2.98
C THR A 171 11.33 26.56 2.45
N ARG A 172 9.99 26.69 2.36
CA ARG A 172 9.12 25.58 1.96
C ARG A 172 9.38 25.13 0.52
N PRO A 173 9.66 23.84 0.27
CA PRO A 173 9.91 23.33 -1.07
C PRO A 173 8.80 23.64 -2.08
N ALA A 174 9.19 23.86 -3.33
CA ALA A 174 8.30 23.99 -4.47
C ALA A 174 7.56 22.66 -4.77
N LEU A 175 6.72 22.65 -5.80
CA LEU A 175 6.16 21.41 -6.34
C LEU A 175 7.28 20.62 -7.06
N PRO A 176 7.35 19.28 -6.88
CA PRO A 176 8.22 18.40 -7.67
C PRO A 176 8.10 18.64 -9.18
N THR A 177 9.26 18.74 -9.84
CA THR A 177 9.39 19.05 -11.29
C THR A 177 9.77 17.84 -12.15
N ALA A 178 9.89 16.64 -11.56
CA ALA A 178 10.35 15.43 -12.26
C ALA A 178 9.44 15.06 -13.45
N PRO A 179 9.97 14.74 -14.64
CA PRO A 179 9.18 14.56 -15.84
C PRO A 179 8.24 13.35 -15.74
N ILE A 180 7.02 13.53 -16.21
CA ILE A 180 5.99 12.49 -16.33
C ILE A 180 6.20 11.76 -17.65
N ARG A 181 6.20 10.43 -17.62
CA ARG A 181 6.41 9.58 -18.81
C ARG A 181 5.23 8.64 -19.02
N ALA A 182 5.01 8.23 -20.27
CA ALA A 182 4.17 7.08 -20.55
C ALA A 182 4.75 5.82 -19.88
N HIS A 183 3.88 4.91 -19.44
CA HIS A 183 4.25 3.56 -19.08
C HIS A 183 4.44 2.73 -20.36
N ASP A 184 5.31 1.73 -20.28
CA ASP A 184 5.80 1.03 -21.46
C ASP A 184 4.72 0.18 -22.15
N PRO A 185 4.50 0.30 -23.46
CA PRO A 185 3.62 -0.59 -24.20
C PRO A 185 3.95 -2.08 -24.03
N ALA A 186 5.24 -2.45 -23.82
CA ALA A 186 5.66 -3.83 -23.63
C ALA A 186 5.25 -4.43 -22.27
N PHE A 187 4.87 -3.58 -21.30
CA PHE A 187 4.40 -3.98 -19.96
C PHE A 187 2.94 -3.55 -19.70
N ALA A 188 2.31 -2.84 -20.64
CA ALA A 188 0.95 -2.29 -20.52
C ALA A 188 -0.12 -3.27 -21.06
N CYS A 189 -0.58 -4.17 -20.19
CA CYS A 189 -1.60 -5.20 -20.48
C CYS A 189 -3.01 -4.69 -20.89
N ALA A 190 -3.21 -3.39 -21.07
CA ALA A 190 -4.39 -2.75 -21.64
C ALA A 190 -4.01 -1.34 -22.11
N THR A 191 -4.70 -0.79 -23.13
CA THR A 191 -4.42 0.57 -23.65
C THR A 191 -4.99 1.67 -22.76
N ARG A 192 -4.51 2.91 -22.96
CA ARG A 192 -4.93 4.10 -22.21
C ARG A 192 -6.40 4.44 -22.45
N GLY A 193 -6.81 4.54 -23.72
CA GLY A 193 -8.22 4.70 -24.09
C GLY A 193 -9.14 3.60 -23.53
N ALA A 194 -8.69 2.33 -23.46
CA ALA A 194 -9.49 1.26 -22.85
C ALA A 194 -9.67 1.44 -21.33
N ARG A 195 -8.64 1.94 -20.62
CA ARG A 195 -8.73 2.24 -19.18
C ARG A 195 -9.56 3.49 -18.90
N LEU A 196 -9.51 4.51 -19.76
CA LEU A 196 -10.41 5.66 -19.67
C LEU A 196 -11.87 5.22 -19.94
N ALA A 197 -12.13 4.52 -21.04
CA ALA A 197 -13.47 4.05 -21.40
C ALA A 197 -14.11 3.21 -20.27
N GLY A 198 -13.36 2.26 -19.68
CA GLY A 198 -13.85 1.49 -18.53
C GLY A 198 -14.09 2.33 -17.27
N THR A 199 -13.38 3.45 -17.11
CA THR A 199 -13.64 4.44 -16.04
C THR A 199 -14.91 5.24 -16.33
N CYS A 200 -15.15 5.62 -17.59
CA CYS A 200 -16.37 6.30 -18.03
C CYS A 200 -17.62 5.40 -17.90
N THR A 201 -17.51 4.11 -18.21
CA THR A 201 -18.59 3.13 -17.95
C THR A 201 -18.90 3.05 -16.45
N ALA A 202 -17.88 2.92 -15.59
CA ALA A 202 -18.10 2.86 -14.14
C ALA A 202 -18.65 4.17 -13.53
N LEU A 203 -18.33 5.32 -14.14
CA LEU A 203 -18.91 6.63 -13.84
C LEU A 203 -20.43 6.64 -14.17
N HIS A 204 -20.80 6.19 -15.37
CA HIS A 204 -22.20 6.04 -15.80
C HIS A 204 -22.98 5.04 -14.91
N ASP A 205 -22.39 3.90 -14.58
CA ASP A 205 -23.03 2.84 -13.77
C ASP A 205 -23.25 3.28 -12.31
N ALA A 206 -22.44 4.22 -11.80
CA ALA A 206 -22.68 4.91 -10.53
C ALA A 206 -23.78 5.98 -10.62
N GLY A 207 -24.32 6.24 -11.81
CA GLY A 207 -25.27 7.32 -12.10
C GLY A 207 -24.65 8.72 -12.03
N ALA A 208 -23.33 8.84 -12.02
CA ALA A 208 -22.66 10.13 -11.92
C ALA A 208 -22.38 10.72 -13.32
N THR A 209 -22.29 12.04 -13.38
CA THR A 209 -21.97 12.82 -14.60
C THR A 209 -20.48 13.13 -14.70
N HIS A 210 -19.84 13.30 -13.56
CA HIS A 210 -18.43 13.63 -13.39
C HIS A 210 -17.82 12.73 -12.31
N HIS A 211 -16.53 12.38 -12.42
CA HIS A 211 -15.78 11.71 -11.35
C HIS A 211 -14.48 12.46 -11.07
N LEU A 212 -14.31 12.93 -9.84
CA LEU A 212 -13.05 13.50 -9.37
C LEU A 212 -12.21 12.41 -8.70
N ILE A 213 -11.01 12.18 -9.23
CA ILE A 213 -10.00 11.27 -8.70
C ILE A 213 -8.79 12.10 -8.28
N SER A 214 -8.35 11.95 -7.04
CA SER A 214 -7.18 12.64 -6.47
C SER A 214 -6.08 11.69 -6.00
N SER A 215 -6.33 10.38 -5.92
CA SER A 215 -5.33 9.37 -5.54
C SER A 215 -4.38 9.07 -6.71
N LEU A 216 -3.10 9.37 -6.52
CA LEU A 216 -2.09 9.28 -7.58
C LEU A 216 -1.92 7.85 -8.13
N ASP A 217 -2.18 6.83 -7.31
CA ASP A 217 -2.13 5.41 -7.68
C ASP A 217 -3.34 4.93 -8.50
N ASP A 218 -4.46 5.67 -8.48
CA ASP A 218 -5.57 5.48 -9.43
C ASP A 218 -5.27 6.23 -10.74
N ILE A 219 -4.84 7.50 -10.67
CA ILE A 219 -4.56 8.34 -11.84
C ILE A 219 -3.47 7.69 -12.72
N ALA A 220 -2.32 7.34 -12.13
CA ALA A 220 -1.22 6.68 -12.87
C ALA A 220 -1.63 5.33 -13.48
N TRP A 221 -2.60 4.63 -12.90
CA TRP A 221 -3.13 3.39 -13.47
C TRP A 221 -4.07 3.67 -14.66
N ILE A 222 -5.00 4.62 -14.53
CA ILE A 222 -5.96 5.00 -15.60
C ILE A 222 -5.22 5.58 -16.80
N THR A 223 -4.35 6.57 -16.58
CA THR A 223 -3.69 7.33 -17.65
C THR A 223 -2.47 6.62 -18.24
N LEU A 224 -2.07 5.45 -17.72
CA LEU A 224 -0.81 4.77 -18.06
C LEU A 224 0.41 5.72 -18.05
N LEU A 225 0.49 6.58 -17.04
CA LEU A 225 1.63 7.47 -16.83
C LEU A 225 2.41 7.07 -15.56
N ARG A 226 3.69 7.43 -15.50
CA ARG A 226 4.57 7.26 -14.33
C ARG A 226 5.34 8.55 -14.07
N GLY A 227 5.78 8.74 -12.83
CA GLY A 227 6.63 9.85 -12.40
C GLY A 227 7.46 9.45 -11.17
N SER A 228 8.05 10.43 -10.49
CA SER A 228 8.82 10.22 -9.25
C SER A 228 8.66 11.37 -8.25
N ASP A 229 7.45 11.95 -8.19
CA ASP A 229 7.16 13.09 -7.29
C ASP A 229 7.05 12.70 -5.82
N VAL A 230 6.76 11.42 -5.57
CA VAL A 230 6.61 10.82 -4.25
C VAL A 230 7.76 9.82 -4.05
N GLU A 231 8.37 9.87 -2.87
CA GLU A 231 9.44 8.96 -2.46
C GLU A 231 8.98 7.50 -2.61
N TYR A 232 9.79 6.67 -3.28
CA TYR A 232 9.57 5.23 -3.56
C TYR A 232 8.34 4.84 -4.43
N ASN A 233 7.39 5.75 -4.67
CA ASN A 233 6.18 5.50 -5.43
C ASN A 233 6.29 6.09 -6.85
N PRO A 234 6.16 5.30 -7.95
CA PRO A 234 6.38 5.75 -9.33
C PRO A 234 5.19 6.55 -9.91
N VAL A 235 4.77 7.57 -9.17
CA VAL A 235 3.59 8.41 -9.40
C VAL A 235 3.97 9.89 -9.50
N PHE A 236 3.02 10.72 -9.89
CA PHE A 236 3.16 12.15 -10.10
C PHE A 236 1.95 12.89 -9.53
N LEU A 237 2.16 14.14 -9.09
CA LEU A 237 1.12 15.00 -8.54
C LEU A 237 0.09 15.34 -9.62
N ALA A 238 -1.16 14.92 -9.39
CA ALA A 238 -2.23 15.12 -10.33
C ALA A 238 -3.62 15.09 -9.67
N HIS A 239 -4.58 15.75 -10.32
CA HIS A 239 -6.00 15.44 -10.18
C HIS A 239 -6.54 15.04 -11.55
N LEU A 240 -7.55 14.17 -11.58
CA LEU A 240 -8.21 13.73 -12.82
C LEU A 240 -9.72 13.92 -12.66
N LEU A 241 -10.31 14.76 -13.53
CA LEU A 241 -11.76 14.96 -13.62
C LEU A 241 -12.27 14.27 -14.89
N VAL A 242 -12.94 13.15 -14.74
CA VAL A 242 -13.57 12.38 -15.84
C VAL A 242 -14.99 12.88 -16.05
N ALA A 243 -15.40 13.09 -17.30
CA ALA A 243 -16.75 13.54 -17.66
C ALA A 243 -17.15 12.98 -19.03
N ALA A 244 -18.31 12.31 -19.11
CA ALA A 244 -18.82 11.62 -20.30
C ALA A 244 -17.79 10.65 -20.94
N ASP A 245 -17.10 11.09 -22.00
CA ASP A 245 -16.19 10.33 -22.86
C ASP A 245 -14.69 10.67 -22.64
N ARG A 246 -14.41 11.72 -21.86
CA ARG A 246 -13.09 12.37 -21.76
C ARG A 246 -12.66 12.60 -20.32
N ALA A 247 -11.40 12.99 -20.12
CA ALA A 247 -10.91 13.42 -18.83
C ALA A 247 -9.99 14.65 -18.92
N THR A 248 -10.06 15.51 -17.91
CA THR A 248 -9.08 16.59 -17.71
C THR A 248 -8.10 16.18 -16.63
N LEU A 249 -6.82 16.09 -17.00
CA LEU A 249 -5.69 15.76 -16.14
C LEU A 249 -4.97 17.05 -15.74
N PHE A 250 -5.12 17.42 -14.47
CA PHE A 250 -4.53 18.61 -13.86
C PHE A 250 -3.15 18.24 -13.33
N VAL A 251 -2.09 18.78 -13.93
CA VAL A 251 -0.68 18.46 -13.61
C VAL A 251 0.18 19.73 -13.64
N PRO A 252 1.27 19.83 -12.87
CA PRO A 252 2.10 21.03 -12.91
C PRO A 252 2.70 21.23 -14.30
N SER A 253 2.67 22.47 -14.79
CA SER A 253 3.18 22.84 -16.11
C SER A 253 4.63 22.42 -16.37
N GLY A 254 4.94 22.14 -17.64
CA GLY A 254 6.28 21.73 -18.12
C GLY A 254 6.64 20.25 -17.93
N LYS A 255 5.83 19.46 -17.20
CA LYS A 255 6.17 18.07 -16.83
C LYS A 255 5.85 17.01 -17.89
N ILE A 256 5.11 17.35 -18.94
CA ILE A 256 4.72 16.45 -20.04
C ILE A 256 5.18 17.08 -21.35
N ASP A 257 5.91 16.30 -22.16
CA ASP A 257 6.44 16.74 -23.47
C ASP A 257 5.34 16.88 -24.55
N PRO A 258 5.61 17.56 -25.68
CA PRO A 258 4.61 17.79 -26.73
C PRO A 258 4.06 16.51 -27.39
N ALA A 259 4.88 15.46 -27.53
CA ALA A 259 4.45 14.22 -28.17
C ALA A 259 3.54 13.40 -27.23
N LEU A 260 3.90 13.32 -25.94
CA LEU A 260 3.05 12.71 -24.92
C LEU A 260 1.75 13.50 -24.71
N ARG A 261 1.78 14.84 -24.78
CA ARG A 261 0.58 15.69 -24.79
C ARG A 261 -0.33 15.38 -25.97
N ALA A 262 0.21 15.27 -27.19
CA ALA A 262 -0.59 14.92 -28.37
C ALA A 262 -1.20 13.51 -28.26
N ALA A 263 -0.43 12.54 -27.78
CA ALA A 263 -0.92 11.18 -27.57
C ALA A 263 -2.01 11.11 -26.48
N LEU A 264 -1.89 11.89 -25.40
CA LEU A 264 -2.93 12.00 -24.36
C LEU A 264 -4.23 12.58 -24.92
N ALA A 265 -4.14 13.65 -25.72
CA ALA A 265 -5.31 14.26 -26.36
C ALA A 265 -6.02 13.29 -27.32
N ALA A 266 -5.26 12.48 -28.07
CA ALA A 266 -5.82 11.43 -28.95
C ALA A 266 -6.54 10.30 -28.17
N ASP A 267 -6.12 10.01 -26.94
CA ASP A 267 -6.80 9.09 -26.00
C ASP A 267 -7.92 9.78 -25.18
N GLY A 268 -8.33 11.01 -25.52
CA GLY A 268 -9.40 11.74 -24.81
C GLY A 268 -8.99 12.38 -23.48
N ILE A 269 -7.69 12.55 -23.23
CA ILE A 269 -7.15 13.15 -22.00
C ILE A 269 -6.57 14.54 -22.30
N ILE A 270 -7.25 15.58 -21.82
CA ILE A 270 -6.87 16.99 -21.94
C ILE A 270 -6.00 17.38 -20.72
N LEU A 271 -5.03 18.28 -20.90
CA LEU A 271 -4.18 18.78 -19.82
C LEU A 271 -4.60 20.19 -19.37
N ALA A 272 -4.67 20.38 -18.04
CA ALA A 272 -4.81 21.68 -17.36
C ALA A 272 -3.71 21.84 -16.29
N ASP A 273 -3.50 23.03 -15.74
CA ASP A 273 -2.50 23.18 -14.67
C ASP A 273 -3.03 22.60 -13.35
N TYR A 274 -2.12 22.11 -12.51
CA TYR A 274 -2.43 21.58 -11.19
C TYR A 274 -3.20 22.56 -10.30
N ALA A 275 -2.97 23.88 -10.45
CA ALA A 275 -3.68 24.90 -9.68
C ALA A 275 -5.18 25.02 -10.05
N ASP A 276 -5.56 24.68 -11.28
CA ASP A 276 -6.90 24.97 -11.83
C ASP A 276 -8.00 24.06 -11.25
N ILE A 277 -7.65 22.98 -10.54
CA ILE A 277 -8.60 21.96 -10.07
C ILE A 277 -9.74 22.54 -9.21
N THR A 278 -9.44 23.52 -8.36
CA THR A 278 -10.44 24.16 -7.49
C THR A 278 -11.42 25.00 -8.32
N ALA A 279 -10.94 25.68 -9.35
CA ALA A 279 -11.77 26.45 -10.29
C ALA A 279 -12.61 25.51 -11.18
N ALA A 280 -12.05 24.38 -11.61
CA ALA A 280 -12.78 23.37 -12.38
C ALA A 280 -13.90 22.71 -11.55
N CYS A 281 -13.70 22.51 -10.24
CA CYS A 281 -14.77 22.04 -9.34
C CYS A 281 -15.83 23.12 -9.09
N ALA A 282 -15.46 24.41 -9.05
CA ALA A 282 -16.39 25.53 -8.95
C ALA A 282 -17.22 25.74 -10.23
N ALA A 283 -16.66 25.41 -11.39
CA ALA A 283 -17.29 25.55 -12.71
C ALA A 283 -18.18 24.35 -13.11
N LEU A 284 -18.43 23.39 -12.21
CA LEU A 284 -19.32 22.27 -12.50
C LEU A 284 -20.78 22.73 -12.70
N PRO A 285 -21.51 22.17 -13.68
CA PRO A 285 -22.93 22.48 -13.90
C PRO A 285 -23.81 22.28 -12.65
N ALA A 286 -24.88 23.07 -12.54
CA ALA A 286 -25.74 23.04 -11.35
C ALA A 286 -26.52 21.71 -11.18
N ASP A 287 -26.71 20.95 -12.25
CA ASP A 287 -27.28 19.60 -12.28
C ASP A 287 -26.22 18.49 -12.15
N ALA A 288 -24.94 18.85 -12.04
CA ALA A 288 -23.86 17.87 -12.01
C ALA A 288 -23.99 16.92 -10.81
N ARG A 289 -23.78 15.65 -11.10
CA ARG A 289 -23.67 14.55 -10.13
C ARG A 289 -22.22 14.11 -10.10
N LEU A 290 -21.50 14.40 -9.01
CA LEU A 290 -20.05 14.22 -8.88
C LEU A 290 -19.73 13.00 -8.01
N LEU A 291 -19.12 11.99 -8.61
CA LEU A 291 -18.57 10.81 -7.92
C LEU A 291 -17.24 11.19 -7.24
N VAL A 292 -17.17 10.99 -5.92
CA VAL A 292 -15.98 11.21 -5.09
C VAL A 292 -15.76 10.04 -4.13
N ASP A 293 -14.50 9.66 -3.91
CA ASP A 293 -14.13 8.74 -2.83
C ASP A 293 -13.76 9.55 -1.58
N PRO A 294 -14.56 9.52 -0.49
CA PRO A 294 -14.30 10.28 0.73
C PRO A 294 -13.10 9.77 1.55
N ALA A 295 -12.40 8.73 1.07
CA ALA A 295 -11.10 8.28 1.55
C ALA A 295 -9.93 8.66 0.61
N ARG A 296 -10.18 9.18 -0.60
CA ARG A 296 -9.13 9.52 -1.59
C ARG A 296 -9.18 10.95 -2.13
N VAL A 297 -10.27 11.68 -1.95
CA VAL A 297 -10.37 13.12 -2.27
C VAL A 297 -10.19 13.95 -1.00
N ALA A 298 -9.34 14.97 -1.08
CA ALA A 298 -9.04 15.90 0.01
C ALA A 298 -10.12 17.00 0.12
N VAL A 299 -10.48 17.42 1.34
CA VAL A 299 -11.56 18.40 1.58
C VAL A 299 -11.33 19.76 0.90
N ALA A 300 -10.10 20.27 0.77
CA ALA A 300 -9.86 21.56 0.09
C ALA A 300 -10.17 21.49 -1.41
N THR A 301 -9.91 20.35 -2.07
CA THR A 301 -10.24 20.16 -3.49
C THR A 301 -11.74 20.29 -3.75
N LEU A 302 -12.58 20.08 -2.72
CA LEU A 302 -14.03 20.21 -2.76
C LEU A 302 -14.55 21.50 -2.10
N ALA A 303 -13.68 22.42 -1.64
CA ALA A 303 -14.10 23.59 -0.86
C ALA A 303 -14.85 24.64 -1.68
N ALA A 304 -14.61 24.70 -2.99
CA ALA A 304 -15.30 25.60 -3.92
C ALA A 304 -16.43 24.91 -4.71
N LEU A 305 -16.82 23.69 -4.33
CA LEU A 305 -17.88 22.93 -5.01
C LEU A 305 -19.25 23.63 -4.82
N PRO A 306 -20.01 23.94 -5.89
CA PRO A 306 -21.31 24.60 -5.74
C PRO A 306 -22.30 23.73 -4.98
N ALA A 307 -23.10 24.34 -4.10
CA ALA A 307 -24.04 23.64 -3.21
C ALA A 307 -25.16 22.88 -3.95
N SER A 308 -25.37 23.16 -5.22
CA SER A 308 -26.29 22.44 -6.11
C SER A 308 -25.74 21.10 -6.63
N VAL A 309 -24.41 20.93 -6.69
CA VAL A 309 -23.77 19.72 -7.25
C VAL A 309 -24.01 18.53 -6.32
N GLN A 310 -24.71 17.51 -6.81
CA GLN A 310 -24.98 16.30 -6.04
C GLN A 310 -23.70 15.47 -5.88
N ARG A 311 -23.18 15.39 -4.65
CA ARG A 311 -22.09 14.45 -4.32
C ARG A 311 -22.61 13.01 -4.25
N ILE A 312 -21.94 12.10 -4.94
CA ILE A 312 -22.11 10.65 -4.85
C ILE A 312 -20.85 10.09 -4.21
N GLU A 313 -20.96 9.63 -2.97
CA GLU A 313 -19.79 9.14 -2.20
C GLU A 313 -19.65 7.62 -2.29
N ALA A 314 -18.64 7.16 -3.03
CA ALA A 314 -18.31 5.74 -3.17
C ALA A 314 -16.81 5.56 -3.48
N SER A 315 -16.26 4.38 -3.21
CA SER A 315 -14.84 4.12 -3.51
C SER A 315 -14.54 4.17 -5.00
N ASN A 316 -13.38 4.71 -5.37
CA ASN A 316 -12.94 4.83 -6.77
C ASN A 316 -13.09 3.48 -7.50
N PRO A 317 -13.85 3.39 -8.61
CA PRO A 317 -14.05 2.11 -9.33
C PRO A 317 -12.73 1.49 -9.80
N SER A 318 -11.78 2.32 -10.23
CA SER A 318 -10.41 1.93 -10.60
C SER A 318 -9.69 1.16 -9.50
N THR A 319 -9.91 1.47 -8.21
CA THR A 319 -9.30 0.74 -7.08
C THR A 319 -9.81 -0.70 -7.00
N ALA A 320 -11.09 -0.97 -7.29
CA ALA A 320 -11.63 -2.33 -7.33
C ALA A 320 -11.14 -3.13 -8.56
N VAL A 321 -10.92 -2.46 -9.69
CA VAL A 321 -10.37 -3.06 -10.93
C VAL A 321 -8.88 -3.38 -10.74
N LYS A 322 -8.03 -2.39 -10.44
CA LYS A 322 -6.57 -2.57 -10.31
C LYS A 322 -6.12 -3.42 -9.11
N ALA A 323 -7.03 -3.73 -8.19
CA ALA A 323 -6.81 -4.78 -7.19
C ALA A 323 -6.70 -6.17 -7.85
N ARG A 324 -7.45 -6.43 -8.92
CA ARG A 324 -7.50 -7.69 -9.66
C ARG A 324 -6.57 -7.63 -10.87
N LYS A 325 -5.36 -8.15 -10.73
CA LYS A 325 -4.38 -8.20 -11.82
C LYS A 325 -4.88 -9.15 -12.91
N SER A 326 -4.76 -8.73 -14.16
CA SER A 326 -4.92 -9.59 -15.34
C SER A 326 -3.84 -10.68 -15.39
N THR A 327 -4.01 -11.72 -16.22
CA THR A 327 -3.00 -12.77 -16.39
C THR A 327 -1.65 -12.18 -16.83
N CYS A 328 -1.67 -11.25 -17.78
CA CYS A 328 -0.50 -10.51 -18.25
C CYS A 328 0.19 -9.72 -17.12
N GLU A 329 -0.55 -8.96 -16.30
CA GLU A 329 0.02 -8.25 -15.14
C GLU A 329 0.59 -9.23 -14.08
N LEU A 330 0.01 -10.42 -13.94
CA LEU A 330 0.54 -11.48 -13.06
C LEU A 330 1.80 -12.15 -13.62
N ASP A 331 1.93 -12.29 -14.93
CA ASP A 331 3.09 -12.93 -15.58
C ASP A 331 4.32 -12.01 -15.54
N HIS A 332 4.17 -10.73 -15.86
CA HIS A 332 5.24 -9.74 -15.64
C HIS A 332 5.65 -9.67 -14.16
N TRP A 333 4.68 -9.70 -13.23
CA TRP A 333 4.97 -9.65 -11.80
C TRP A 333 5.68 -10.92 -11.29
N ARG A 334 5.35 -12.11 -11.81
CA ARG A 334 6.06 -13.36 -11.52
C ARG A 334 7.52 -13.29 -11.95
N GLU A 335 7.80 -12.75 -13.13
CA GLU A 335 9.16 -12.57 -13.63
C GLU A 335 9.95 -11.60 -12.75
N VAL A 336 9.37 -10.44 -12.43
CA VAL A 336 9.97 -9.44 -11.53
C VAL A 336 10.27 -10.02 -10.15
N MET A 337 9.34 -10.79 -9.55
CA MET A 337 9.56 -11.45 -8.26
C MET A 337 10.67 -12.51 -8.32
N ALA A 338 10.88 -13.16 -9.47
CA ALA A 338 11.98 -14.12 -9.66
C ALA A 338 13.35 -13.42 -9.80
N ARG A 339 13.41 -12.33 -10.58
CA ARG A 339 14.60 -11.47 -10.73
C ARG A 339 15.02 -10.83 -9.40
N ASP A 340 14.09 -10.22 -8.68
CA ASP A 340 14.37 -9.63 -7.37
C ASP A 340 14.78 -10.69 -6.32
N GLY A 341 14.17 -11.87 -6.37
CA GLY A 341 14.60 -13.02 -5.56
C GLY A 341 16.06 -13.41 -5.82
N ALA A 342 16.51 -13.37 -7.08
CA ALA A 342 17.91 -13.63 -7.45
C ALA A 342 18.85 -12.51 -6.96
N ALA A 343 18.44 -11.23 -7.06
CA ALA A 343 19.20 -10.10 -6.53
C ALA A 343 19.40 -10.20 -5.01
N LEU A 344 18.34 -10.50 -4.26
CA LEU A 344 18.41 -10.70 -2.81
C LEU A 344 19.33 -11.87 -2.43
N VAL A 345 19.30 -12.99 -3.16
CA VAL A 345 20.23 -14.12 -2.91
C VAL A 345 21.69 -13.70 -3.12
N ARG A 346 22.00 -12.85 -4.12
CA ARG A 346 23.36 -12.32 -4.31
C ARG A 346 23.76 -11.35 -3.18
N ALA A 347 22.85 -10.46 -2.78
CA ALA A 347 23.07 -9.51 -1.69
C ALA A 347 23.30 -10.22 -0.33
N PHE A 348 22.43 -11.16 0.05
CA PHE A 348 22.56 -11.92 1.30
C PHE A 348 23.84 -12.74 1.33
N ARG A 349 24.23 -13.37 0.21
CA ARG A 349 25.54 -14.05 0.11
C ARG A 349 26.70 -13.08 0.32
N GLN A 350 26.63 -11.88 -0.24
CA GLN A 350 27.70 -10.87 -0.10
C GLN A 350 27.83 -10.41 1.36
N ILE A 351 26.70 -10.10 2.03
CA ILE A 351 26.66 -9.71 3.44
C ILE A 351 27.22 -10.82 4.33
N ASP A 352 26.70 -12.05 4.19
CA ASP A 352 27.12 -13.21 4.98
C ASP A 352 28.61 -13.52 4.80
N THR A 353 29.12 -13.52 3.56
CA THR A 353 30.54 -13.74 3.26
C THR A 353 31.43 -12.67 3.91
N ARG A 354 31.04 -11.39 3.83
CA ARG A 354 31.81 -10.27 4.42
C ARG A 354 31.83 -10.33 5.94
N VAL A 355 30.67 -10.52 6.58
CA VAL A 355 30.56 -10.60 8.05
C VAL A 355 31.33 -11.79 8.61
N ARG A 356 31.23 -12.98 7.98
CA ARG A 356 32.01 -14.17 8.39
C ARG A 356 33.52 -14.01 8.13
N GLY A 357 33.90 -13.25 7.11
CA GLY A 357 35.29 -12.90 6.81
C GLY A 357 35.89 -11.83 7.72
N GLY A 358 35.18 -11.38 8.77
CA GLY A 358 35.65 -10.30 9.67
C GLY A 358 35.56 -8.89 9.07
N GLY A 359 34.87 -8.72 7.95
CA GLY A 359 34.65 -7.42 7.32
C GLY A 359 33.71 -6.55 8.15
N GLN A 360 34.09 -5.29 8.35
CA GLN A 360 33.27 -4.29 9.03
C GLN A 360 32.11 -3.87 8.11
N LEU A 361 30.89 -4.30 8.46
CA LEU A 361 29.63 -3.82 7.89
C LEU A 361 28.70 -3.38 9.02
N SER A 362 27.79 -2.48 8.69
CA SER A 362 26.70 -2.02 9.55
C SER A 362 25.34 -2.32 8.92
N GLU A 363 24.26 -2.02 9.64
CA GLU A 363 22.91 -1.99 9.08
C GLU A 363 22.74 -1.01 7.91
N MET A 364 23.56 0.05 7.83
CA MET A 364 23.48 1.01 6.72
C MET A 364 23.95 0.39 5.40
N ASP A 365 25.06 -0.37 5.43
CA ASP A 365 25.63 -1.03 4.25
C ASP A 365 24.68 -2.05 3.60
N VAL A 366 23.69 -2.55 4.35
CA VAL A 366 22.70 -3.53 3.86
C VAL A 366 21.78 -2.91 2.81
N ASP A 367 21.36 -1.65 2.96
CA ASP A 367 20.52 -0.95 1.97
C ASP A 367 21.32 -0.73 0.67
N ASP A 368 22.56 -0.26 0.78
CA ASP A 368 23.46 -0.02 -0.36
C ASP A 368 23.78 -1.32 -1.12
N ILE A 369 24.10 -2.42 -0.43
CA ILE A 369 24.38 -3.72 -1.06
C ILE A 369 23.13 -4.27 -1.78
N ILE A 370 21.95 -4.16 -1.17
CA ILE A 370 20.70 -4.66 -1.77
C ILE A 370 20.28 -3.79 -2.96
N CYS A 371 20.37 -2.46 -2.84
CA CYS A 371 20.05 -1.56 -3.94
C CYS A 371 21.03 -1.73 -5.11
N ALA A 372 22.32 -1.97 -4.83
CA ALA A 372 23.32 -2.25 -5.86
C ALA A 372 23.03 -3.58 -6.59
N GLU A 373 22.69 -4.66 -5.89
CA GLU A 373 22.36 -5.94 -6.55
C GLU A 373 21.01 -5.91 -7.28
N ARG A 374 20.04 -5.10 -6.82
CA ARG A 374 18.79 -4.83 -7.55
C ARG A 374 19.01 -4.02 -8.83
N ALA A 375 19.88 -3.02 -8.79
CA ALA A 375 20.22 -2.18 -9.95
C ALA A 375 20.95 -2.94 -11.09
N ARG A 376 21.30 -4.21 -10.87
CA ARG A 376 21.83 -5.13 -11.89
C ARG A 376 20.75 -5.94 -12.61
N GLU A 377 19.52 -5.97 -12.09
CA GLU A 377 18.39 -6.64 -12.74
C GLU A 377 17.80 -5.75 -13.84
N ALA A 378 17.37 -6.38 -14.93
CA ALA A 378 16.68 -5.68 -16.00
C ALA A 378 15.35 -5.07 -15.51
N ASP A 379 15.03 -3.91 -16.07
CA ASP A 379 13.80 -3.14 -15.82
C ASP A 379 13.64 -2.53 -14.41
N PHE A 380 14.69 -2.55 -13.58
CA PHE A 380 14.70 -1.88 -12.27
C PHE A 380 14.56 -0.35 -12.37
N ILE A 381 13.82 0.23 -11.42
CA ILE A 381 13.50 1.67 -11.35
C ILE A 381 14.15 2.31 -10.12
N ALA A 382 13.83 1.81 -8.93
CA ALA A 382 14.20 2.33 -7.61
C ALA A 382 13.74 1.35 -6.52
N PRO A 383 14.15 1.49 -5.25
CA PRO A 383 13.49 0.80 -4.14
C PRO A 383 11.98 1.13 -4.06
N SER A 384 11.16 0.19 -3.60
CA SER A 384 9.70 0.41 -3.39
C SER A 384 9.34 0.93 -1.99
N PHE A 385 10.31 0.91 -1.07
CA PHE A 385 10.31 1.61 0.21
C PHE A 385 11.76 1.71 0.73
N ALA A 386 11.99 2.42 1.85
CA ALA A 386 13.29 2.45 2.52
C ALA A 386 13.60 1.08 3.16
N THR A 387 14.76 0.49 2.88
CA THR A 387 15.16 -0.80 3.47
C THR A 387 15.19 -0.74 5.00
N ILE A 388 14.49 -1.66 5.64
CA ILE A 388 14.52 -1.87 7.09
C ILE A 388 15.54 -2.97 7.37
N ALA A 389 16.80 -2.60 7.61
CA ALA A 389 17.85 -3.52 8.05
C ALA A 389 18.00 -3.43 9.57
N GLY A 390 17.52 -4.43 10.31
CA GLY A 390 17.52 -4.45 11.78
C GLY A 390 18.31 -5.65 12.32
N TYR A 391 19.46 -5.40 12.92
CA TYR A 391 20.32 -6.41 13.53
C TYR A 391 20.01 -6.57 15.02
N ALA A 392 19.91 -7.83 15.47
CA ALA A 392 19.61 -8.20 16.86
C ALA A 392 18.44 -7.38 17.45
N ALA A 393 18.70 -6.52 18.44
CA ALA A 393 17.68 -5.71 19.12
C ALA A 393 16.93 -4.75 18.18
N ASN A 394 17.60 -4.19 17.17
CA ASN A 394 16.97 -3.28 16.21
C ASN A 394 15.94 -4.01 15.32
N GLY A 395 16.09 -5.32 15.13
CA GLY A 395 15.12 -6.17 14.43
C GLY A 395 13.78 -6.33 15.16
N ALA A 396 13.66 -5.90 16.42
CA ALA A 396 12.39 -5.85 17.15
C ALA A 396 11.55 -4.60 16.84
N LEU A 397 12.14 -3.56 16.22
CA LEU A 397 11.51 -2.28 15.93
C LEU A 397 10.86 -2.33 14.53
N PRO A 398 9.51 -2.36 14.39
CA PRO A 398 8.87 -2.78 13.13
C PRO A 398 9.08 -1.85 11.95
N HIS A 399 9.35 -0.57 12.20
CA HIS A 399 9.60 0.47 11.20
C HIS A 399 11.00 1.10 11.44
N TYR A 400 11.98 0.28 11.82
CA TYR A 400 13.36 0.72 12.04
C TYR A 400 13.99 1.34 10.79
N ARG A 401 14.89 2.31 10.98
CA ARG A 401 15.75 2.84 9.92
C ARG A 401 17.11 3.18 10.53
N ALA A 402 18.16 2.54 10.02
CA ALA A 402 19.54 2.85 10.39
C ALA A 402 19.90 4.28 9.93
N THR A 403 20.61 5.01 10.79
CA THR A 403 21.12 6.37 10.51
C THR A 403 22.59 6.48 10.91
N PRO A 404 23.33 7.50 10.42
CA PRO A 404 24.73 7.71 10.83
C PRO A 404 24.89 7.85 12.36
N GLN A 405 23.87 8.35 13.05
CA GLN A 405 23.82 8.51 14.49
C GLN A 405 23.35 7.25 15.24
N HIS A 406 22.54 6.40 14.59
CA HIS A 406 21.91 5.22 15.19
C HIS A 406 21.94 4.04 14.20
N HIS A 407 22.96 3.20 14.31
CA HIS A 407 23.08 1.92 13.61
C HIS A 407 23.89 0.94 14.47
N ALA A 408 23.72 -0.35 14.23
CA ALA A 408 24.56 -1.40 14.80
C ALA A 408 25.58 -1.94 13.78
N PRO A 409 26.82 -2.26 14.19
CA PRO A 409 27.73 -3.07 13.40
C PRO A 409 27.23 -4.53 13.34
N LEU A 410 27.26 -5.13 12.15
CA LEU A 410 26.93 -6.54 11.96
C LEU A 410 28.05 -7.42 12.53
N GLN A 411 27.68 -8.56 13.12
CA GLN A 411 28.62 -9.52 13.70
C GLN A 411 28.24 -10.94 13.30
N ALA A 412 29.18 -11.88 13.33
CA ALA A 412 28.96 -13.29 12.95
C ALA A 412 28.19 -14.09 14.03
N ARG A 413 27.08 -13.54 14.52
CA ARG A 413 26.16 -14.09 15.54
C ARG A 413 24.82 -13.37 15.49
N GLY A 414 23.78 -13.97 16.07
CA GLY A 414 22.43 -13.41 16.16
C GLY A 414 21.71 -13.31 14.81
N LEU A 415 20.49 -12.77 14.86
CA LEU A 415 19.65 -12.55 13.69
C LEU A 415 19.86 -11.17 13.03
N LEU A 416 19.79 -11.12 11.71
CA LEU A 416 19.57 -9.92 10.91
C LEU A 416 18.19 -10.02 10.24
N LEU A 417 17.34 -9.03 10.47
CA LEU A 417 16.10 -8.79 9.72
C LEU A 417 16.39 -7.81 8.58
N VAL A 418 15.86 -8.10 7.40
CA VAL A 418 15.80 -7.19 6.27
C VAL A 418 14.38 -7.18 5.71
N ASP A 419 13.75 -6.02 5.68
CA ASP A 419 12.55 -5.76 4.88
C ASP A 419 12.88 -4.80 3.74
N SER A 420 12.61 -5.20 2.50
CA SER A 420 12.95 -4.38 1.33
C SER A 420 12.21 -4.80 0.06
N GLY A 421 12.03 -3.86 -0.85
CA GLY A 421 11.42 -4.12 -2.16
C GLY A 421 11.96 -3.20 -3.27
N GLY A 422 11.61 -3.52 -4.51
CA GLY A 422 11.98 -2.76 -5.71
C GLY A 422 10.77 -2.43 -6.58
N GLN A 423 10.85 -1.29 -7.26
CA GLN A 423 10.00 -0.94 -8.40
C GLN A 423 10.68 -1.43 -9.68
N TYR A 424 9.89 -2.03 -10.57
CA TYR A 424 10.31 -2.50 -11.90
C TYR A 424 9.21 -2.16 -12.92
N LEU A 425 9.51 -2.19 -14.22
CA LEU A 425 8.47 -1.98 -15.24
C LEU A 425 7.36 -3.03 -15.19
N GLY A 426 7.71 -4.29 -14.92
CA GLY A 426 6.76 -5.40 -14.78
C GLY A 426 6.03 -5.50 -13.44
N GLY A 427 6.34 -4.64 -12.45
CA GLY A 427 5.64 -4.64 -11.16
C GLY A 427 6.49 -4.17 -9.98
N THR A 428 5.92 -4.33 -8.78
CA THR A 428 6.53 -3.92 -7.50
C THR A 428 6.77 -5.14 -6.63
N THR A 429 7.90 -5.18 -5.92
CA THR A 429 8.21 -6.22 -4.92
C THR A 429 8.19 -5.66 -3.50
N ASP A 430 8.03 -6.58 -2.54
CA ASP A 430 7.98 -6.36 -1.10
C ASP A 430 8.36 -7.70 -0.44
N ILE A 431 9.54 -7.78 0.18
CA ILE A 431 10.15 -9.05 0.61
C ILE A 431 10.92 -8.90 1.94
N THR A 432 10.30 -9.32 3.04
CA THR A 432 10.98 -9.51 4.33
C THR A 432 11.74 -10.84 4.40
N ARG A 433 12.95 -10.85 4.96
CA ARG A 433 13.67 -12.05 5.40
C ARG A 433 14.35 -11.81 6.74
N VAL A 434 14.48 -12.88 7.53
CA VAL A 434 15.30 -12.91 8.74
C VAL A 434 16.20 -14.13 8.66
N TRP A 435 17.49 -13.97 8.92
CA TRP A 435 18.45 -15.08 8.94
C TRP A 435 19.53 -14.87 10.00
N ALA A 436 20.25 -15.94 10.33
CA ALA A 436 21.33 -15.91 11.32
C ALA A 436 22.68 -15.60 10.64
N LEU A 437 23.38 -14.58 11.15
CA LEU A 437 24.76 -14.28 10.73
C LEU A 437 25.79 -15.21 11.41
N GLY A 438 25.36 -16.04 12.37
CA GLY A 438 26.17 -17.08 13.01
C GLY A 438 25.40 -17.81 14.09
N GLU A 439 25.99 -17.97 15.27
CA GLU A 439 25.32 -18.62 16.41
C GLU A 439 24.05 -17.86 16.85
N THR A 440 23.05 -18.59 17.33
CA THR A 440 21.78 -18.05 17.84
C THR A 440 21.42 -18.65 19.19
N THR A 441 20.58 -17.96 19.95
CA THR A 441 19.94 -18.45 21.16
C THR A 441 18.84 -19.47 20.87
N SER A 442 18.37 -20.18 21.90
CA SER A 442 17.16 -21.03 21.81
C SER A 442 15.90 -20.21 21.57
N GLU A 443 15.80 -19.00 22.14
CA GLU A 443 14.62 -18.13 22.05
C GLU A 443 14.45 -17.55 20.64
N GLU A 444 15.52 -17.03 20.02
CA GLU A 444 15.53 -16.59 18.61
C GLU A 444 15.03 -17.69 17.66
N ARG A 445 15.48 -18.94 17.87
CA ARG A 445 15.04 -20.09 17.07
C ARG A 445 13.59 -20.45 17.31
N GLU A 446 13.10 -20.40 18.55
CA GLU A 446 11.71 -20.71 18.86
C GLU A 446 10.76 -19.67 18.24
N ASP A 447 11.02 -18.38 18.43
CA ASP A 447 10.14 -17.32 17.92
C ASP A 447 10.21 -17.18 16.39
N PHE A 448 11.38 -17.36 15.75
CA PHE A 448 11.45 -17.51 14.29
C PHE A 448 10.61 -18.69 13.79
N THR A 449 10.70 -19.85 14.44
CA THR A 449 9.94 -21.06 14.06
C THR A 449 8.43 -20.86 14.22
N ARG A 450 7.98 -20.15 15.26
CA ARG A 450 6.58 -19.78 15.46
C ARG A 450 6.05 -18.86 14.33
N VAL A 451 6.83 -17.86 13.93
CA VAL A 451 6.47 -16.96 12.81
C VAL A 451 6.42 -17.73 11.49
N LEU A 452 7.43 -18.57 11.22
CA LEU A 452 7.47 -19.43 10.02
C LEU A 452 6.27 -20.39 9.95
N ALA A 453 5.91 -21.03 11.06
CA ALA A 453 4.72 -21.89 11.13
C ALA A 453 3.43 -21.14 10.81
N GLY A 454 3.27 -19.91 11.31
CA GLY A 454 2.15 -19.02 10.98
C GLY A 454 2.11 -18.66 9.49
N MET A 455 3.27 -18.32 8.90
CA MET A 455 3.39 -17.99 7.47
C MET A 455 3.06 -19.19 6.58
N ILE A 456 3.54 -20.39 6.91
CA ILE A 456 3.23 -21.64 6.20
C ILE A 456 1.73 -21.98 6.31
N ALA A 457 1.14 -21.83 7.50
CA ALA A 457 -0.28 -22.09 7.72
C ALA A 457 -1.19 -21.16 6.91
N LEU A 458 -0.83 -19.87 6.81
CA LEU A 458 -1.56 -18.90 5.97
C LEU A 458 -1.35 -19.16 4.47
N SER A 459 -0.12 -19.39 4.04
CA SER A 459 0.24 -19.62 2.62
C SER A 459 -0.38 -20.88 2.03
N ARG A 460 -0.68 -21.89 2.88
CA ARG A 460 -1.33 -23.15 2.49
C ARG A 460 -2.85 -23.16 2.78
N ALA A 461 -3.42 -22.06 3.28
CA ALA A 461 -4.81 -22.01 3.69
C ALA A 461 -5.78 -22.10 2.49
N ARG A 462 -6.67 -23.10 2.50
CA ARG A 462 -7.79 -23.18 1.56
C ARG A 462 -9.03 -22.54 2.17
N PHE A 463 -9.67 -21.65 1.43
CA PHE A 463 -10.89 -20.94 1.84
C PHE A 463 -11.90 -20.85 0.68
N ARG A 464 -13.19 -20.77 1.00
CA ARG A 464 -14.22 -20.45 -0.01
C ARG A 464 -14.08 -18.98 -0.43
N PRO A 465 -14.32 -18.63 -1.70
CA PRO A 465 -14.38 -17.24 -2.13
C PRO A 465 -15.33 -16.42 -1.24
N ALA A 466 -14.92 -15.22 -0.87
CA ALA A 466 -15.80 -14.30 -0.14
C ALA A 466 -16.96 -13.86 -1.07
N PRO A 467 -18.20 -13.74 -0.55
CA PRO A 467 -19.27 -13.10 -1.31
C PRO A 467 -18.86 -11.68 -1.75
N PRO A 468 -19.30 -11.19 -2.93
CA PRO A 468 -19.01 -9.84 -3.39
C PRO A 468 -19.26 -8.76 -2.32
N GLY A 469 -18.41 -7.74 -2.29
CA GLY A 469 -18.53 -6.60 -1.38
C GLY A 469 -18.14 -6.84 0.09
N ARG A 470 -17.54 -7.99 0.46
CA ARG A 470 -17.14 -8.27 1.86
C ARG A 470 -15.65 -8.56 2.03
N ASN A 471 -14.99 -7.79 2.90
CA ASN A 471 -13.62 -8.07 3.36
C ASN A 471 -13.56 -9.45 4.06
N TRP A 472 -12.64 -10.31 3.62
CA TRP A 472 -12.54 -11.70 4.04
C TRP A 472 -12.23 -11.89 5.53
N MET A 473 -11.36 -11.05 6.12
CA MET A 473 -11.03 -11.08 7.55
C MET A 473 -12.28 -10.81 8.38
N ARG A 474 -13.02 -9.75 8.03
CA ARG A 474 -14.27 -9.36 8.71
C ARG A 474 -15.41 -10.35 8.52
N TRP A 475 -15.44 -11.09 7.40
CA TRP A 475 -16.44 -12.13 7.18
C TRP A 475 -16.18 -13.36 8.05
N ARG A 476 -14.92 -13.84 8.11
CA ARG A 476 -14.55 -15.02 8.91
C ARG A 476 -14.72 -14.78 10.40
N ALA A 477 -14.29 -13.61 10.90
CA ALA A 477 -14.41 -13.20 12.30
C ALA A 477 -15.86 -13.05 12.81
N ARG A 478 -16.86 -13.02 11.91
CA ARG A 478 -18.29 -12.90 12.27
C ARG A 478 -19.09 -14.21 12.15
N ARG A 479 -18.50 -15.28 11.61
CA ARG A 479 -19.18 -16.58 11.41
C ARG A 479 -18.62 -17.72 12.27
N CYS A 480 -17.46 -17.55 12.88
CA CYS A 480 -16.95 -18.48 13.87
C CYS A 480 -17.44 -18.06 15.26
N GLY A 481 -18.19 -18.95 15.93
CA GLY A 481 -18.44 -18.91 17.37
C GLY A 481 -17.14 -19.04 18.18
N PRO A 482 -17.21 -19.13 19.53
CA PRO A 482 -16.18 -18.66 20.44
C PRO A 482 -14.76 -19.15 20.05
N PRO A 483 -13.78 -18.23 19.97
CA PRO A 483 -12.53 -18.50 19.27
C PRO A 483 -11.67 -19.54 19.99
N MET A 484 -10.83 -20.23 19.21
CA MET A 484 -9.54 -20.71 19.72
C MET A 484 -8.81 -19.53 20.37
N ARG A 485 -8.74 -19.53 21.70
CA ARG A 485 -8.16 -18.46 22.54
C ARG A 485 -6.63 -18.40 22.41
N THR A 486 -6.11 -17.96 21.27
CA THR A 486 -4.70 -17.50 21.13
C THR A 486 -4.40 -16.61 19.92
N MET A 487 -5.05 -16.75 18.75
CA MET A 487 -4.50 -16.19 17.49
C MET A 487 -5.46 -15.35 16.61
N ALA A 488 -6.52 -14.74 17.16
CA ALA A 488 -7.62 -14.20 16.34
C ALA A 488 -8.11 -12.76 16.64
N THR A 489 -7.29 -11.88 17.24
CA THR A 489 -7.67 -10.47 17.53
C THR A 489 -6.55 -9.43 17.30
N ALA A 490 -5.67 -9.68 16.32
CA ALA A 490 -4.76 -8.68 15.75
C ALA A 490 -4.34 -9.13 14.32
N PRO A 491 -3.75 -8.25 13.49
CA PRO A 491 -2.86 -8.75 12.43
C PRO A 491 -1.72 -9.55 13.10
N ALA A 492 -1.36 -10.70 12.53
CA ALA A 492 -0.51 -11.69 13.21
C ALA A 492 0.86 -11.12 13.63
N THR A 493 1.42 -10.20 12.85
CA THR A 493 2.61 -9.41 13.18
C THR A 493 2.48 -8.65 14.50
N ALA A 494 1.41 -7.88 14.68
CA ALA A 494 1.23 -7.03 15.86
C ALA A 494 1.03 -7.83 17.17
N TRP A 495 0.49 -9.06 17.11
CA TRP A 495 0.36 -9.89 18.32
C TRP A 495 1.70 -10.47 18.78
N VAL A 496 2.58 -10.85 17.85
CA VAL A 496 3.94 -11.31 18.17
C VAL A 496 4.76 -10.17 18.78
N ILE A 497 4.78 -9.00 18.13
CA ILE A 497 5.50 -7.80 18.60
C ILE A 497 5.00 -7.39 20.00
N SER A 498 3.67 -7.30 20.20
CA SER A 498 3.09 -6.94 21.51
C SER A 498 3.41 -7.96 22.61
N SER A 499 3.48 -9.25 22.26
CA SER A 499 3.86 -10.32 23.20
C SER A 499 5.30 -10.18 23.68
N MET A 500 6.23 -9.81 22.78
CA MET A 500 7.64 -9.57 23.11
C MET A 500 7.80 -8.34 24.03
N CYS A 501 7.20 -7.20 23.69
CA CYS A 501 7.22 -6.00 24.54
C CYS A 501 6.66 -6.26 25.96
N THR A 502 5.65 -7.14 26.07
CA THR A 502 5.02 -7.49 27.36
C THR A 502 5.89 -8.44 28.20
N ARG A 503 6.74 -9.28 27.57
CA ARG A 503 7.73 -10.11 28.29
C ARG A 503 8.86 -9.25 28.85
N ALA A 504 9.44 -8.36 28.03
CA ALA A 504 10.55 -7.49 28.44
C ALA A 504 10.23 -6.67 29.71
N ARG A 505 9.01 -6.13 29.81
CA ARG A 505 8.56 -5.33 30.97
C ARG A 505 8.11 -6.15 32.19
N ARG A 506 8.21 -7.49 32.18
CA ARG A 506 7.85 -8.37 33.31
C ARG A 506 9.02 -9.09 33.97
N ALA A 507 10.21 -9.05 33.37
CA ALA A 507 11.43 -9.61 33.97
C ALA A 507 11.89 -8.88 35.24
N SER A 508 11.44 -7.64 35.45
CA SER A 508 11.82 -6.75 36.56
C SER A 508 10.88 -6.79 37.78
N ALA A 509 9.92 -7.71 37.86
CA ALA A 509 8.93 -7.73 38.95
C ALA A 509 8.62 -9.14 39.52
N HIS A 510 9.30 -9.48 40.62
CA HIS A 510 9.07 -10.58 41.58
C HIS A 510 9.10 -12.06 41.08
N PRO A 511 9.94 -12.94 41.66
CA PRO A 511 10.18 -14.29 41.15
C PRO A 511 9.16 -15.39 41.56
N CYS A 512 8.25 -15.13 42.51
CA CYS A 512 7.55 -16.20 43.24
C CYS A 512 6.41 -16.95 42.51
N LEU A 513 6.09 -16.61 41.25
CA LEU A 513 4.96 -17.22 40.52
C LEU A 513 5.30 -18.44 39.63
N ALA A 514 6.60 -18.73 39.41
CA ALA A 514 7.02 -19.81 38.50
C ALA A 514 6.59 -21.22 38.95
N ALA A 515 6.52 -21.47 40.27
CA ALA A 515 6.35 -22.82 40.83
C ALA A 515 4.99 -23.49 40.55
N ARG A 516 3.92 -22.72 40.24
CA ARG A 516 2.56 -23.28 40.07
C ARG A 516 2.22 -23.78 38.66
N TRP A 517 2.95 -23.37 37.62
CA TRP A 517 2.67 -23.78 36.24
C TRP A 517 3.32 -25.11 35.84
N TRP A 518 4.36 -25.56 36.55
CA TRP A 518 5.16 -26.75 36.20
C TRP A 518 4.44 -28.10 36.31
N ARG A 519 3.20 -28.14 36.84
CA ARG A 519 2.40 -29.38 36.98
C ARG A 519 1.41 -29.65 35.84
N TRP A 520 1.16 -28.71 34.93
CA TRP A 520 0.17 -28.89 33.84
C TRP A 520 0.76 -29.41 32.51
N SER A 521 2.08 -29.35 32.33
CA SER A 521 2.74 -29.68 31.04
C SER A 521 2.92 -31.18 30.75
N ARG A 522 2.62 -32.09 31.70
CA ARG A 522 2.79 -33.55 31.52
C ARG A 522 1.57 -34.29 30.98
N ALA A 523 0.46 -33.60 30.67
CA ALA A 523 -0.81 -34.23 30.31
C ALA A 523 -0.98 -34.58 28.82
N TRP A 524 -0.04 -34.23 27.94
CA TRP A 524 -0.12 -34.50 26.49
C TRP A 524 1.13 -35.22 25.99
N SER A 525 0.97 -36.50 25.64
CA SER A 525 1.98 -37.30 24.93
C SER A 525 1.28 -38.37 24.06
N PRO A 526 1.29 -38.23 22.72
CA PRO A 526 0.91 -39.30 21.82
C PRO A 526 2.13 -40.17 21.49
N ARG A 527 2.02 -41.49 21.70
CA ARG A 527 3.01 -42.47 21.22
C ARG A 527 2.81 -42.72 19.72
N SER A 528 3.81 -42.42 18.89
CA SER A 528 3.93 -42.94 17.53
C SER A 528 5.37 -42.86 17.02
N SER A 529 5.81 -43.87 16.26
CA SER A 529 7.21 -44.12 15.88
C SER A 529 7.84 -43.05 14.98
N PRO A 530 9.19 -42.92 14.97
CA PRO A 530 9.88 -42.00 14.07
C PRO A 530 9.80 -42.44 12.60
N VAL A 531 9.54 -41.50 11.71
CA VAL A 531 9.71 -41.67 10.26
C VAL A 531 11.04 -41.06 9.87
N CYS A 532 12.04 -41.91 9.58
CA CYS A 532 13.31 -41.46 9.01
C CYS A 532 13.08 -41.02 7.54
N ILE A 533 13.33 -39.75 7.24
CA ILE A 533 13.41 -39.26 5.86
C ILE A 533 14.87 -39.41 5.41
N VAL A 534 15.15 -40.43 4.62
CA VAL A 534 16.45 -40.58 3.94
C VAL A 534 16.43 -39.72 2.67
N PRO A 535 17.44 -38.86 2.43
CA PRO A 535 17.55 -38.11 1.19
C PRO A 535 18.21 -38.98 0.10
N ASP A 536 17.43 -39.43 -0.88
CA ASP A 536 17.99 -40.08 -2.06
C ASP A 536 18.43 -39.03 -3.10
N ALA A 537 19.73 -39.01 -3.40
CA ALA A 537 20.38 -37.94 -4.16
C ALA A 537 21.45 -38.50 -5.10
N THR A 538 21.02 -39.26 -6.11
CA THR A 538 21.91 -39.90 -7.08
C THR A 538 22.47 -38.90 -8.10
N VAL A 539 23.60 -38.26 -7.78
CA VAL A 539 24.34 -37.40 -8.71
C VAL A 539 25.12 -38.27 -9.71
N CYS A 540 24.71 -38.26 -10.98
CA CYS A 540 25.45 -38.93 -12.05
C CYS A 540 26.40 -37.93 -12.74
N ALA A 541 27.69 -37.99 -12.38
CA ALA A 541 28.73 -37.15 -12.97
C ALA A 541 29.74 -38.00 -13.74
N THR A 542 29.71 -37.92 -15.07
CA THR A 542 30.69 -38.56 -15.97
C THR A 542 31.75 -37.57 -16.45
N ARG A 543 32.98 -38.06 -16.64
CA ARG A 543 34.19 -37.24 -16.76
C ARG A 543 34.36 -36.61 -18.14
N ILE A 544 35.06 -35.47 -18.17
CA ILE A 544 35.60 -34.87 -19.39
C ILE A 544 36.81 -35.70 -19.87
N SER A 545 36.78 -36.11 -21.13
CA SER A 545 37.99 -36.39 -21.92
C SER A 545 37.75 -36.08 -23.41
N ARG A 546 38.82 -35.68 -24.10
CA ARG A 546 38.92 -35.30 -25.53
C ARG A 546 40.37 -35.58 -25.97
N PRO A 547 40.69 -35.63 -27.28
CA PRO A 547 39.84 -35.68 -28.47
C PRO A 547 40.19 -36.86 -29.42
N HIS A 548 39.44 -37.07 -30.52
CA HIS A 548 39.97 -36.97 -31.90
C HIS A 548 38.97 -37.37 -33.02
N ALA A 549 38.94 -36.54 -34.07
CA ALA A 549 38.88 -36.86 -35.51
C ALA A 549 37.69 -37.61 -36.19
N LYS A 550 37.25 -37.00 -37.31
CA LYS A 550 36.78 -37.59 -38.60
C LYS A 550 35.35 -38.20 -38.75
N ALA A 551 34.43 -37.28 -39.09
CA ALA A 551 33.79 -37.18 -40.43
C ALA A 551 32.57 -38.04 -40.86
N ARG A 552 31.86 -37.47 -41.86
CA ARG A 552 30.79 -37.99 -42.76
C ARG A 552 29.33 -38.06 -42.25
N SER A 553 28.52 -37.15 -42.82
CA SER A 553 27.11 -37.32 -43.21
C SER A 553 27.00 -38.15 -44.53
N PRO A 554 25.81 -38.42 -45.12
CA PRO A 554 24.41 -38.06 -44.79
C PRO A 554 23.54 -39.35 -44.64
N SER A 555 22.24 -39.52 -44.98
CA SER A 555 21.16 -38.73 -45.61
C SER A 555 19.77 -39.40 -45.40
N SER A 556 18.67 -38.64 -45.58
CA SER A 556 17.34 -39.08 -46.11
C SER A 556 16.49 -40.14 -45.35
N ALA A 557 15.15 -40.24 -45.51
CA ALA A 557 14.07 -39.30 -45.89
C ALA A 557 12.67 -40.00 -45.76
N CYS A 558 11.56 -39.23 -45.74
CA CYS A 558 10.17 -39.65 -46.10
C CYS A 558 9.45 -40.69 -45.20
N PHE A 559 8.11 -40.89 -45.17
CA PHE A 559 6.92 -40.19 -45.74
C PHE A 559 5.61 -40.59 -44.98
N TRP A 560 4.58 -39.71 -44.96
CA TRP A 560 3.11 -40.00 -44.96
C TRP A 560 2.47 -40.96 -43.91
N SER A 561 1.14 -41.15 -43.79
CA SER A 561 0.00 -40.19 -43.77
C SER A 561 -1.29 -40.84 -43.19
N SER A 562 -2.26 -40.02 -42.76
CA SER A 562 -3.58 -40.34 -42.19
C SER A 562 -4.58 -41.20 -43.00
N ARG A 563 -5.48 -41.98 -42.35
CA ARG A 563 -6.99 -41.80 -42.37
C ARG A 563 -7.87 -42.97 -41.82
N HIS A 564 -9.06 -42.59 -41.32
CA HIS A 564 -10.40 -43.24 -41.42
C HIS A 564 -10.76 -44.63 -40.82
N SER A 565 -11.27 -44.60 -39.58
CA SER A 565 -12.69 -44.88 -39.18
C SER A 565 -13.54 -46.09 -39.66
N ARG A 566 -14.09 -46.81 -38.65
CA ARG A 566 -15.41 -47.52 -38.56
C ARG A 566 -15.68 -48.80 -39.36
N CYS A 567 -16.10 -49.86 -38.64
CA CYS A 567 -17.23 -50.72 -39.00
C CYS A 567 -17.83 -51.45 -37.76
N ALA A 568 -19.01 -52.07 -37.93
CA ALA A 568 -19.79 -52.89 -36.98
C ALA A 568 -20.55 -53.96 -37.83
N PRO A 569 -21.57 -54.76 -37.39
CA PRO A 569 -22.24 -54.92 -36.07
C PRO A 569 -22.54 -56.40 -35.67
N SER A 570 -23.35 -56.65 -34.62
CA SER A 570 -24.62 -57.44 -34.70
C SER A 570 -25.21 -57.88 -33.33
N THR A 571 -26.56 -57.80 -33.23
CA THR A 571 -27.58 -58.66 -32.53
C THR A 571 -27.23 -59.45 -31.24
N ARG A 572 -28.13 -59.64 -30.23
CA ARG A 572 -29.62 -59.53 -30.06
C ARG A 572 -29.92 -59.64 -28.53
N ASP A 573 -31.11 -59.46 -27.92
CA ASP A 573 -32.48 -59.00 -28.28
C ASP A 573 -33.20 -58.51 -26.96
N ARG A 574 -34.50 -58.15 -27.02
CA ARG A 574 -35.59 -58.16 -25.98
C ARG A 574 -35.25 -58.10 -24.47
N CYS A 575 -35.89 -57.24 -23.64
CA CYS A 575 -37.34 -56.96 -23.59
C CYS A 575 -37.72 -55.58 -22.98
N CYS A 576 -38.98 -55.14 -23.14
CA CYS A 576 -39.59 -53.88 -22.66
C CYS A 576 -41.15 -54.06 -22.60
N PRO A 577 -41.99 -53.27 -21.88
CA PRO A 577 -42.34 -51.90 -22.32
C PRO A 577 -42.92 -50.85 -21.28
N ARG A 578 -42.60 -49.55 -21.47
CA ARG A 578 -43.51 -48.36 -21.36
C ARG A 578 -44.17 -48.00 -19.98
N CYS A 579 -44.80 -46.84 -19.71
CA CYS A 579 -45.12 -45.63 -20.50
C CYS A 579 -45.28 -44.30 -19.70
N SER A 580 -45.11 -43.15 -20.39
CA SER A 580 -45.83 -41.83 -20.30
C SER A 580 -46.15 -41.06 -18.99
N MET A 581 -45.91 -39.73 -19.02
CA MET A 581 -46.58 -38.65 -18.23
C MET A 581 -47.97 -38.26 -18.86
N PRO A 582 -48.72 -37.14 -18.55
CA PRO A 582 -48.56 -36.05 -17.55
C PRO A 582 -49.87 -35.48 -16.87
N ARG A 583 -49.71 -34.39 -16.07
CA ARG A 583 -50.66 -33.29 -15.70
C ARG A 583 -51.91 -33.54 -14.80
N ARG A 584 -51.97 -32.83 -13.66
CA ARG A 584 -53.04 -31.93 -13.09
C ARG A 584 -52.64 -31.58 -11.62
N ALA A 585 -52.80 -30.40 -11.01
CA ALA A 585 -53.62 -29.17 -11.15
C ALA A 585 -54.83 -29.07 -10.18
N ARG A 586 -54.60 -28.42 -9.02
CA ARG A 586 -55.51 -27.67 -8.11
C ARG A 586 -54.62 -26.67 -7.33
N GLY A 587 -54.96 -25.42 -6.98
CA GLY A 587 -56.16 -24.61 -7.23
C GLY A 587 -56.88 -24.23 -5.94
N TRP A 588 -57.02 -22.93 -5.61
CA TRP A 588 -58.03 -22.33 -4.72
C TRP A 588 -57.98 -20.79 -4.79
N MET A 589 -59.13 -20.11 -4.88
CA MET A 589 -59.30 -18.65 -4.79
C MET A 589 -60.79 -18.30 -4.61
N PRO A 590 -61.08 -17.29 -3.78
CA PRO A 590 -62.07 -16.23 -4.12
C PRO A 590 -61.62 -14.83 -3.59
N THR A 591 -62.23 -13.67 -3.85
CA THR A 591 -62.95 -12.99 -4.97
C THR A 591 -62.97 -11.46 -4.60
N THR A 592 -63.57 -10.44 -5.25
CA THR A 592 -64.46 -10.25 -6.42
C THR A 592 -64.38 -8.79 -6.92
N HIS A 593 -64.50 -8.53 -8.23
CA HIS A 593 -64.84 -7.23 -8.89
C HIS A 593 -63.84 -6.05 -8.74
N ALA A 594 -63.80 -5.03 -9.63
CA ALA A 594 -64.67 -4.64 -10.77
C ALA A 594 -63.88 -4.16 -12.02
N CYS A 595 -64.58 -3.69 -13.08
CA CYS A 595 -64.07 -3.48 -14.46
C CYS A 595 -64.66 -2.20 -15.13
N ALA A 596 -64.06 -1.54 -16.15
CA ALA A 596 -62.69 -1.64 -16.69
C ALA A 596 -62.19 -0.48 -17.63
N PRO A 597 -62.79 -0.15 -18.81
CA PRO A 597 -61.93 -0.18 -20.02
C PRO A 597 -61.81 1.09 -20.91
N SER A 598 -60.93 0.93 -21.93
CA SER A 598 -60.76 1.69 -23.20
C SER A 598 -59.79 2.90 -23.19
N SER A 599 -59.08 3.25 -24.28
CA SER A 599 -59.01 2.69 -25.66
C SER A 599 -57.59 2.74 -26.28
N HIS A 600 -57.39 2.04 -27.41
CA HIS A 600 -56.15 2.01 -28.23
C HIS A 600 -56.20 2.95 -29.45
N ARG A 601 -55.04 3.14 -30.11
CA ARG A 601 -54.78 3.77 -31.44
C ARG A 601 -54.73 5.31 -31.40
N ALA A 602 -53.94 5.99 -32.25
CA ALA A 602 -53.13 5.51 -33.38
C ALA A 602 -51.76 4.94 -32.98
#